data_AF-A0AAW4L003-F1
#
_entry.id   AF-A0AAW4L003-F1
#
_cell.length_a   1.000
_cell.length_b   1.000
_cell.length_c   1.000
_cell.angle_alpha   90.00
_cell.angle_beta   90.00
_cell.angle_gamma   90.00
#
_symmetry.space_group_name_H-M   'P 1'
#
loop_
_entity.id
_entity.type
_entity.pdbx_description
1 polymer ?
#
loop_
_entity_poly.entity_id
_entity_poly.type
_entity_poly.pdbx_seq_one_letter_code
_entity_poly.pdbx_strand_id
1 'polypeptide(L)'
;MRKIIGVLGLLSVAFMAGCGSSGSSAPATQVSGAVADGYLQNAQVFLDKNGNYQLDAGEPSTMTDANGAYTLSIDPADVGKYPIVAVAIKDQTIDKDTGLAVPNSYVLCTPAAGVSGTVSNFISPMSTLLREKLEANPGMTLAEAMTQLRNQLNMPVGMNMTGDYVAGSMAGQYQQQYQEMHQVAQQMAGLMGAESGLVMNGNNVNMGRFRSMMGQINQNMPQITDNVGQGLGMSSTFMNSMKTQMQTTLGGMPAASGFMNYSGGRMTPGTGMMSGSAMR
;
A
#
# COMPACT_ATOMS: atom_id res chain seq x y z
N MET A 1 56.89 6.72 -65.27
CA MET A 1 57.10 5.51 -66.11
C MET A 1 56.56 4.30 -65.35
N ARG A 2 55.64 3.52 -65.96
CA ARG A 2 55.41 2.06 -65.81
C ARG A 2 54.97 1.55 -64.42
N LYS A 3 53.90 0.75 -64.17
CA LYS A 3 52.90 -0.07 -64.91
C LYS A 3 51.74 -0.40 -63.92
N ILE A 4 50.47 -0.20 -64.27
CA ILE A 4 49.36 -1.18 -64.48
C ILE A 4 49.51 -2.56 -63.79
N ILE A 5 48.47 -3.02 -63.07
CA ILE A 5 47.66 -4.27 -63.26
C ILE A 5 46.87 -4.58 -61.97
N GLY A 6 45.54 -4.67 -62.09
CA GLY A 6 44.63 -5.12 -61.02
C GLY A 6 44.32 -6.61 -61.07
N VAL A 7 43.70 -7.15 -60.01
CA VAL A 7 43.01 -8.45 -60.04
C VAL A 7 41.76 -8.41 -59.15
N LEU A 8 40.64 -8.75 -59.78
CA LEU A 8 39.33 -9.07 -59.24
C LEU A 8 39.38 -10.36 -58.39
N GLY A 9 38.75 -10.37 -57.22
CA GLY A 9 38.54 -11.58 -56.42
C GLY A 9 37.16 -11.59 -55.77
N LEU A 10 36.14 -11.94 -56.54
CA LEU A 10 34.80 -12.30 -56.06
C LEU A 10 34.85 -13.72 -55.49
N LEU A 11 34.60 -13.88 -54.19
CA LEU A 11 34.28 -15.18 -53.60
C LEU A 11 33.09 -15.03 -52.64
N SER A 12 31.94 -15.52 -53.10
CA SER A 12 30.67 -15.57 -52.38
C SER A 12 30.46 -17.00 -51.90
N VAL A 13 30.41 -17.28 -50.58
CA VAL A 13 29.75 -18.51 -50.07
C VAL A 13 29.19 -18.32 -48.65
N ALA A 14 27.89 -18.61 -48.56
CA ALA A 14 27.07 -19.10 -47.43
C ALA A 14 26.90 -18.28 -46.14
N PHE A 15 25.76 -17.59 -46.07
CA PHE A 15 25.04 -17.33 -44.82
C PHE A 15 24.44 -18.65 -44.28
N MET A 16 24.95 -19.13 -43.15
CA MET A 16 24.23 -20.05 -42.28
C MET A 16 23.59 -19.21 -41.17
N ALA A 17 22.33 -18.83 -41.38
CA ALA A 17 21.49 -18.25 -40.35
C ALA A 17 21.02 -19.38 -39.41
N GLY A 18 21.84 -19.67 -38.40
CA GLY A 18 21.40 -20.43 -37.23
C GLY A 18 20.50 -19.54 -36.39
N CYS A 19 19.19 -19.79 -36.44
CA CYS A 19 18.20 -19.20 -35.54
C CYS A 19 18.46 -19.73 -34.12
N GLY A 20 19.28 -19.02 -33.36
CA GLY A 20 19.28 -19.13 -31.91
C GLY A 20 18.03 -18.42 -31.40
N SER A 21 17.08 -19.16 -30.84
CA SER A 21 15.97 -18.59 -30.08
C SER A 21 16.52 -18.01 -28.77
N SER A 22 17.21 -16.88 -28.89
CA SER A 22 17.46 -15.99 -27.76
C SER A 22 16.09 -15.48 -27.32
N GLY A 23 15.55 -16.08 -26.26
CA GLY A 23 14.44 -15.52 -25.52
C GLY A 23 14.87 -14.16 -25.03
N SER A 24 14.56 -13.11 -25.79
CA SER A 24 14.70 -11.73 -25.39
C SER A 24 13.68 -11.47 -24.29
N SER A 25 14.01 -11.86 -23.05
CA SER A 25 13.37 -11.28 -21.89
C SER A 25 13.62 -9.77 -22.00
N ALA A 26 12.55 -8.99 -22.17
CA ALA A 26 12.67 -7.54 -22.16
C ALA A 26 13.43 -7.12 -20.89
N PRO A 27 14.33 -6.13 -20.97
CA PRO A 27 15.08 -5.69 -19.80
C PRO A 27 14.09 -5.24 -18.71
N ALA A 28 14.30 -5.67 -17.48
CA ALA A 28 13.45 -5.30 -16.36
C ALA A 28 13.39 -3.78 -16.20
N THR A 29 12.20 -3.25 -15.91
CA THR A 29 11.97 -1.84 -15.61
C THR A 29 12.26 -1.59 -14.14
N GLN A 30 13.10 -0.60 -13.83
CA GLN A 30 13.33 -0.17 -12.47
C GLN A 30 12.24 0.78 -12.00
N VAL A 31 11.58 0.44 -10.89
CA VAL A 31 10.60 1.28 -10.22
C VAL A 31 11.12 1.61 -8.83
N SER A 32 11.35 2.91 -8.59
CA SER A 32 11.89 3.41 -7.33
C SER A 32 10.86 4.25 -6.57
N GLY A 33 11.01 4.27 -5.25
CA GLY A 33 10.12 4.95 -4.33
C GLY A 33 10.70 4.99 -2.92
N ALA A 34 9.85 5.34 -1.95
CA ALA A 34 10.18 5.27 -0.53
C ALA A 34 9.01 4.71 0.28
N VAL A 35 9.32 4.12 1.44
CA VAL A 35 8.33 3.63 2.40
C VAL A 35 8.42 4.50 3.65
N ALA A 36 7.29 5.04 4.09
CA ALA A 36 7.27 5.83 5.31
C ALA A 36 5.92 5.85 6.04
N ASP A 37 5.98 5.81 7.37
CA ASP A 37 5.12 6.56 8.31
C ASP A 37 5.89 7.70 8.99
N GLY A 38 7.06 8.01 8.44
CA GLY A 38 8.36 8.02 9.12
C GLY A 38 9.24 7.10 8.27
N TYR A 39 10.34 7.57 7.67
CA TYR A 39 11.05 6.72 6.69
C TYR A 39 11.39 5.38 7.33
N LEU A 40 11.13 4.28 6.63
CA LEU A 40 11.29 2.93 7.19
C LEU A 40 12.49 2.23 6.57
N GLN A 41 13.55 2.04 7.34
CA GLN A 41 14.74 1.29 6.93
C GLN A 41 14.56 -0.22 7.16
N ASN A 42 15.05 -1.06 6.25
CA ASN A 42 14.93 -2.52 6.31
C ASN A 42 13.46 -3.02 6.32
N ALA A 43 12.56 -2.34 5.62
CA ALA A 43 11.23 -2.84 5.32
C ALA A 43 11.28 -3.73 4.06
N GLN A 44 10.53 -4.83 4.06
CA GLN A 44 10.43 -5.73 2.91
C GLN A 44 9.44 -5.15 1.91
N VAL A 45 9.88 -4.90 0.67
CA VAL A 45 9.05 -4.34 -0.41
C VAL A 45 8.92 -5.35 -1.54
N PHE A 46 7.73 -5.52 -2.10
CA PHE A 46 7.48 -6.44 -3.22
C PHE A 46 6.28 -6.04 -4.08
N LEU A 47 6.27 -6.52 -5.32
CA LEU A 47 5.13 -6.37 -6.24
C LEU A 47 4.13 -7.50 -6.00
N ASP A 48 2.98 -7.19 -5.44
CA ASP A 48 1.95 -8.16 -5.07
C ASP A 48 1.02 -8.43 -6.26
N LYS A 49 1.30 -9.51 -7.00
CA LYS A 49 0.68 -9.85 -8.28
C LYS A 49 -0.66 -10.55 -8.11
N ASN A 50 -0.93 -11.13 -6.94
CA ASN A 50 -2.16 -11.86 -6.67
C ASN A 50 -3.10 -11.14 -5.68
N GLY A 51 -2.66 -10.02 -5.08
CA GLY A 51 -3.46 -9.17 -4.21
C GLY A 51 -3.64 -9.74 -2.80
N ASN A 52 -2.74 -10.60 -2.33
CA ASN A 52 -2.85 -11.25 -1.02
C ASN A 52 -2.04 -10.56 0.09
N TYR A 53 -1.29 -9.49 -0.24
CA TYR A 53 -0.40 -8.74 0.66
C TYR A 53 0.74 -9.58 1.26
N GLN A 54 1.15 -10.67 0.60
CA GLN A 54 2.18 -11.60 1.05
C GLN A 54 3.20 -11.77 -0.08
N LEU A 55 4.48 -11.88 0.29
CA LEU A 55 5.52 -12.12 -0.71
C LEU A 55 5.45 -13.59 -1.17
N ASP A 56 5.03 -13.79 -2.41
CA ASP A 56 4.94 -15.11 -3.03
C ASP A 56 6.13 -15.44 -3.94
N ALA A 57 6.28 -16.73 -4.23
CA ALA A 57 7.29 -17.21 -5.15
C ALA A 57 7.11 -16.60 -6.56
N GLY A 58 8.15 -15.94 -7.07
CA GLY A 58 8.13 -15.31 -8.39
C GLY A 58 7.73 -13.83 -8.38
N GLU A 59 7.43 -13.26 -7.22
CA GLU A 59 7.19 -11.82 -7.08
C GLU A 59 8.52 -11.05 -6.89
N PRO A 60 8.76 -9.99 -7.68
CA PRO A 60 9.91 -9.11 -7.47
C PRO A 60 9.88 -8.49 -6.07
N SER A 61 11.01 -8.54 -5.37
CA SER A 61 11.14 -7.99 -4.02
C SER A 61 12.50 -7.35 -3.77
N THR A 62 12.55 -6.46 -2.77
CA THR A 62 13.74 -5.74 -2.31
C THR A 62 13.56 -5.32 -0.85
N MET A 63 14.60 -4.74 -0.24
CA MET A 63 14.52 -4.10 1.07
C MET A 63 14.72 -2.59 0.93
N THR A 64 14.09 -1.80 1.81
CA THR A 64 14.41 -0.38 1.88
C THR A 64 15.78 -0.12 2.47
N ASP A 65 16.44 0.93 1.99
CA ASP A 65 17.75 1.37 2.46
C ASP A 65 17.68 2.22 3.75
N ALA A 66 18.81 2.80 4.16
CA ALA A 66 18.91 3.62 5.37
C ALA A 66 18.07 4.92 5.34
N ASN A 67 17.61 5.33 4.16
CA ASN A 67 16.74 6.49 3.95
C ASN A 67 15.28 6.07 3.67
N GLY A 68 14.95 4.79 3.82
CA GLY A 68 13.62 4.26 3.50
C GLY A 68 13.34 4.15 2.00
N ALA A 69 14.33 4.35 1.14
CA ALA A 69 14.19 4.27 -0.30
C ALA A 69 14.27 2.82 -0.79
N TYR A 70 13.56 2.50 -1.87
CA TYR A 70 13.62 1.18 -2.51
C TYR A 70 13.73 1.30 -4.03
N THR A 71 14.26 0.25 -4.65
CA THR A 71 14.22 0.05 -6.11
C THR A 71 13.84 -1.40 -6.40
N LEU A 72 12.74 -1.59 -7.11
CA LEU A 72 12.25 -2.89 -7.59
C LEU A 72 12.56 -3.04 -9.08
N SER A 73 13.02 -4.23 -9.47
CA SER A 73 13.14 -4.62 -10.87
C SER A 73 11.88 -5.39 -11.28
N ILE A 74 11.02 -4.75 -12.07
CA ILE A 74 9.69 -5.26 -12.45
C ILE A 74 9.69 -5.61 -13.94
N ASP A 75 8.96 -6.65 -14.33
CA ASP A 75 8.72 -6.95 -15.74
C ASP A 75 8.01 -5.73 -16.39
N PRO A 76 8.49 -5.19 -17.52
CA PRO A 76 7.82 -4.07 -18.20
C PRO A 76 6.32 -4.28 -18.43
N ALA A 77 5.88 -5.53 -18.63
CA ALA A 77 4.47 -5.87 -18.79
C ALA A 77 3.65 -5.71 -17.50
N ASP A 78 4.27 -5.69 -16.32
CA ASP A 78 3.59 -5.66 -15.02
C ASP A 78 3.54 -4.26 -14.39
N VAL A 79 4.29 -3.31 -14.94
CA VAL A 79 4.32 -1.91 -14.49
C VAL A 79 2.90 -1.33 -14.53
N GLY A 80 2.44 -0.80 -13.39
CA GLY A 80 1.10 -0.20 -13.26
C GLY A 80 -0.07 -1.16 -13.10
N LYS A 81 0.15 -2.49 -13.16
CA LYS A 81 -0.92 -3.48 -13.02
C LYS A 81 -1.21 -3.90 -11.59
N TYR A 82 -0.18 -3.92 -10.74
CA TYR A 82 -0.22 -4.52 -9.41
C TYR A 82 0.23 -3.51 -8.34
N PRO A 83 -0.25 -3.60 -7.09
CA PRO A 83 0.32 -2.83 -5.98
C PRO A 83 1.78 -3.17 -5.73
N ILE A 84 2.52 -2.20 -5.18
CA ILE A 84 3.71 -2.50 -4.39
C ILE A 84 3.30 -2.51 -2.91
N VAL A 85 3.66 -3.58 -2.21
CA VAL A 85 3.41 -3.79 -0.79
C VAL A 85 4.74 -3.63 -0.03
N ALA A 86 4.70 -3.01 1.13
CA ALA A 86 5.80 -2.95 2.08
C ALA A 86 5.37 -3.55 3.42
N VAL A 87 6.22 -4.38 4.01
CA VAL A 87 6.04 -4.94 5.35
C VAL A 87 7.11 -4.35 6.25
N ALA A 88 6.69 -3.56 7.23
CA ALA A 88 7.52 -3.22 8.37
C ALA A 88 7.59 -4.45 9.28
N ILE A 89 8.79 -4.90 9.61
CA ILE A 89 9.04 -6.16 10.32
C ILE A 89 9.42 -5.83 11.76
N LYS A 90 8.66 -6.39 12.70
CA LYS A 90 8.92 -6.29 14.14
C LYS A 90 10.39 -6.57 14.46
N ASP A 91 10.97 -5.70 15.30
CA ASP A 91 12.35 -5.78 15.80
C ASP A 91 13.45 -5.74 14.71
N GLN A 92 13.09 -5.43 13.44
CA GLN A 92 14.04 -5.36 12.32
C GLN A 92 13.96 -4.05 11.55
N THR A 93 12.75 -3.62 11.18
CA THR A 93 12.55 -2.36 10.46
C THR A 93 12.75 -1.21 11.43
N ILE A 94 13.59 -0.24 11.06
CA ILE A 94 13.87 0.95 11.87
C ILE A 94 13.02 2.11 11.34
N ASP A 95 12.21 2.67 12.22
CA ASP A 95 11.51 3.93 11.95
C ASP A 95 12.48 5.09 12.20
N LYS A 96 12.73 5.89 11.16
CA LYS A 96 13.70 6.99 11.20
C LYS A 96 13.24 8.18 12.04
N ASP A 97 11.97 8.31 12.39
CA ASP A 97 11.49 9.37 13.29
C ASP A 97 11.90 9.08 14.74
N THR A 98 11.85 7.80 15.14
CA THR A 98 12.19 7.37 16.51
C THR A 98 13.63 6.89 16.65
N GLY A 99 14.24 6.44 15.54
CA GLY A 99 15.55 5.78 15.53
C GLY A 99 15.52 4.37 16.14
N LEU A 100 14.33 3.82 16.39
CA LEU A 100 14.13 2.52 17.03
C LEU A 100 13.51 1.52 16.05
N ALA A 101 13.67 0.25 16.37
CA ALA A 101 12.95 -0.80 15.64
C ALA A 101 11.44 -0.70 15.92
N VAL A 102 10.63 -0.95 14.89
CA VAL A 102 9.17 -0.98 15.04
C VAL A 102 8.78 -2.12 15.99
N PRO A 103 7.89 -1.86 16.98
CA PRO A 103 7.58 -2.83 18.02
C PRO A 103 6.67 -3.97 17.54
N ASN A 104 5.97 -3.79 16.42
CA ASN A 104 5.08 -4.75 15.80
C ASN A 104 5.17 -4.63 14.28
N SER A 105 4.91 -5.74 13.56
CA SER A 105 4.87 -5.71 12.11
C SER A 105 3.58 -5.05 11.62
N TYR A 106 3.63 -4.37 10.48
CA TYR A 106 2.45 -3.85 9.80
C TYR A 106 2.71 -3.76 8.29
N VAL A 107 1.63 -3.68 7.52
CA VAL A 107 1.68 -3.71 6.05
C VAL A 107 1.17 -2.40 5.48
N LEU A 108 1.93 -1.84 4.55
CA LEU A 108 1.60 -0.67 3.77
C LEU A 108 1.57 -1.04 2.28
N CYS A 109 0.83 -0.30 1.46
CA CYS A 109 0.83 -0.53 0.01
C CYS A 109 0.50 0.72 -0.80
N THR A 110 0.80 0.67 -2.09
CA THR A 110 0.30 1.65 -3.07
C THR A 110 -1.06 1.23 -3.64
N PRO A 111 -1.87 2.18 -4.13
CA PRO A 111 -2.82 1.87 -5.21
C PRO A 111 -2.07 1.24 -6.40
N ALA A 112 -2.69 0.34 -7.16
CA ALA A 112 -2.04 -0.26 -8.34
C ALA A 112 -1.63 0.81 -9.38
N ALA A 113 -2.47 1.85 -9.53
CA ALA A 113 -2.17 3.04 -10.33
C ALA A 113 -0.88 3.77 -9.89
N GLY A 114 -0.47 3.59 -8.63
CA GLY A 114 0.85 3.93 -8.04
C GLY A 114 2.01 3.66 -9.00
N VAL A 115 2.00 2.44 -9.52
CA VAL A 115 3.18 1.78 -10.08
C VAL A 115 3.46 2.19 -11.52
N SER A 116 2.50 2.81 -12.21
CA SER A 116 2.67 3.29 -13.60
C SER A 116 3.43 4.62 -13.70
N GLY A 117 3.84 5.22 -12.57
CA GLY A 117 4.43 6.57 -12.54
C GLY A 117 3.41 7.70 -12.74
N THR A 118 2.11 7.38 -12.79
CA THR A 118 1.02 8.36 -12.86
C THR A 118 0.75 9.03 -11.51
N VAL A 119 1.19 8.37 -10.42
CA VAL A 119 1.16 8.85 -9.04
C VAL A 119 2.48 8.48 -8.36
N SER A 120 2.74 9.07 -7.20
CA SER A 120 3.98 8.86 -6.45
C SER A 120 4.15 7.39 -6.03
N ASN A 121 5.35 6.83 -6.19
CA ASN A 121 5.74 5.51 -5.64
C ASN A 121 6.09 5.61 -4.14
N PHE A 122 5.30 6.37 -3.39
CA PHE A 122 5.51 6.59 -1.97
C PHE A 122 4.52 5.74 -1.18
N ILE A 123 5.03 4.72 -0.52
CA ILE A 123 4.26 3.73 0.24
C ILE A 123 4.10 4.25 1.67
N SER A 124 2.87 4.50 2.08
CA SER A 124 2.55 5.09 3.38
C SER A 124 1.18 4.63 3.90
N PRO A 125 0.85 4.90 5.17
CA PRO A 125 -0.51 4.73 5.67
C PRO A 125 -1.56 5.44 4.80
N MET A 126 -1.22 6.60 4.21
CA MET A 126 -2.09 7.34 3.30
C MET A 126 -2.34 6.60 1.98
N SER A 127 -1.28 6.11 1.32
CA SER A 127 -1.42 5.36 0.07
C SER A 127 -2.16 4.04 0.29
N THR A 128 -1.92 3.41 1.44
CA THR A 128 -2.59 2.18 1.87
C THR A 128 -4.09 2.42 2.02
N LEU A 129 -4.47 3.47 2.74
CA LEU A 129 -5.88 3.83 2.91
C LEU A 129 -6.57 4.16 1.58
N LEU A 130 -5.88 4.81 0.64
CA LEU A 130 -6.39 5.04 -0.71
C LEU A 130 -6.61 3.73 -1.46
N ARG A 131 -5.67 2.78 -1.37
CA ARG A 131 -5.86 1.45 -1.96
C ARG A 131 -7.09 0.77 -1.38
N GLU A 132 -7.22 0.73 -0.06
CA GLU A 132 -8.36 0.07 0.58
C GLU A 132 -9.70 0.74 0.27
N LYS A 133 -9.73 2.07 0.10
CA LYS A 133 -10.93 2.77 -0.40
C LYS A 133 -11.33 2.29 -1.80
N LEU A 134 -10.38 2.10 -2.71
CA LEU A 134 -10.64 1.62 -4.07
C LEU A 134 -11.10 0.16 -4.07
N GLU A 135 -10.49 -0.69 -3.25
CA GLU A 135 -10.89 -2.09 -3.09
C GLU A 135 -12.30 -2.24 -2.52
N ALA A 136 -12.68 -1.37 -1.57
CA ALA A 136 -13.99 -1.40 -0.94
C ALA A 136 -15.11 -0.81 -1.82
N ASN A 137 -14.78 -0.02 -2.84
CA ASN A 137 -15.76 0.72 -3.64
C ASN A 137 -15.52 0.51 -5.14
N PRO A 138 -16.04 -0.59 -5.73
CA PRO A 138 -15.99 -0.80 -7.17
C PRO A 138 -16.59 0.39 -7.93
N GLY A 139 -15.79 1.02 -8.80
CA GLY A 139 -16.19 2.20 -9.57
C GLY A 139 -15.72 3.54 -9.00
N MET A 140 -15.19 3.57 -7.77
CA MET A 140 -14.52 4.75 -7.25
C MET A 140 -13.21 5.00 -8.00
N THR A 141 -12.99 6.24 -8.44
CA THR A 141 -11.74 6.67 -9.05
C THR A 141 -10.71 7.05 -7.99
N LEU A 142 -9.43 6.99 -8.35
CA LEU A 142 -8.36 7.45 -7.46
C LEU A 142 -8.50 8.94 -7.10
N ALA A 143 -9.00 9.77 -8.01
CA ALA A 143 -9.26 11.19 -7.77
C ALA A 143 -10.36 11.43 -6.72
N GLU A 144 -11.44 10.63 -6.76
CA GLU A 144 -12.50 10.67 -5.74
C GLU A 144 -11.99 10.17 -4.40
N ALA A 145 -11.20 9.09 -4.38
CA ALA A 145 -10.58 8.56 -3.17
C ALA A 145 -9.66 9.59 -2.51
N MET A 146 -8.81 10.26 -3.31
CA MET A 146 -7.96 11.37 -2.84
C MET A 146 -8.80 12.54 -2.34
N THR A 147 -9.89 12.88 -3.01
CA THR A 147 -10.80 13.96 -2.57
C THR A 147 -11.45 13.65 -1.23
N GLN A 148 -11.93 12.42 -1.04
CA GLN A 148 -12.49 11.99 0.25
C GLN A 148 -11.44 12.01 1.35
N LEU A 149 -10.26 11.44 1.10
CA LEU A 149 -9.18 11.43 2.10
C LEU A 149 -8.77 12.86 2.48
N ARG A 150 -8.58 13.73 1.49
CA ARG A 150 -8.28 15.14 1.70
C ARG A 150 -9.32 15.82 2.59
N ASN A 151 -10.61 15.59 2.35
CA ASN A 151 -11.68 16.14 3.18
C ASN A 151 -11.68 15.56 4.60
N GLN A 152 -11.42 14.26 4.76
CA GLN A 152 -11.33 13.60 6.08
C GLN A 152 -10.17 14.12 6.93
N LEU A 153 -9.06 14.50 6.28
CA LEU A 153 -7.88 15.10 6.92
C LEU A 153 -7.97 16.63 7.04
N ASN A 154 -9.08 17.24 6.62
CA ASN A 154 -9.25 18.70 6.57
C ASN A 154 -8.13 19.43 5.76
N MET A 155 -7.64 18.80 4.69
CA MET A 155 -6.53 19.31 3.89
C MET A 155 -6.99 20.23 2.74
N PRO A 156 -6.22 21.28 2.41
CA PRO A 156 -6.55 22.20 1.32
C PRO A 156 -6.57 21.51 -0.05
N VAL A 157 -7.45 21.99 -0.93
CA VAL A 157 -7.53 21.55 -2.33
C VAL A 157 -6.19 21.78 -3.03
N GLY A 158 -5.78 20.84 -3.87
CA GLY A 158 -4.53 20.90 -4.64
C GLY A 158 -3.33 20.23 -3.97
N MET A 159 -3.47 19.80 -2.72
CA MET A 159 -2.43 19.00 -2.05
C MET A 159 -2.29 17.60 -2.65
N ASN A 160 -1.06 17.11 -2.77
CA ASN A 160 -0.80 15.74 -3.19
C ASN A 160 -0.91 14.77 -2.03
N MET A 161 -2.05 14.07 -1.95
CA MET A 161 -2.34 13.09 -0.88
C MET A 161 -1.50 11.80 -0.98
N THR A 162 -0.79 11.60 -2.08
CA THR A 162 0.16 10.49 -2.28
C THR A 162 1.61 10.97 -2.27
N GLY A 163 1.84 12.27 -2.06
CA GLY A 163 3.17 12.84 -2.02
C GLY A 163 3.96 12.37 -0.82
N ASP A 164 5.28 12.46 -0.93
CA ASP A 164 6.19 12.26 0.19
C ASP A 164 5.99 13.38 1.22
N TYR A 165 5.13 13.12 2.21
CA TYR A 165 4.87 14.08 3.27
C TYR A 165 6.05 14.24 4.22
N VAL A 166 6.97 13.27 4.30
CA VAL A 166 8.15 13.40 5.17
C VAL A 166 9.04 14.50 4.59
N ALA A 167 9.37 14.41 3.30
CA ALA A 167 10.09 15.47 2.61
C ALA A 167 9.30 16.79 2.56
N GLY A 168 7.99 16.71 2.27
CA GLY A 168 7.10 17.88 2.20
C GLY A 168 6.94 18.62 3.52
N SER A 169 7.11 17.94 4.66
CA SER A 169 7.04 18.54 6.00
C SER A 169 8.23 19.45 6.34
N MET A 170 9.30 19.39 5.53
CA MET A 170 10.53 20.14 5.74
C MET A 170 10.55 21.48 5.01
N ALA A 171 9.86 21.60 3.87
CA ALA A 171 9.80 22.82 3.07
C ALA A 171 8.64 22.82 2.07
N GLY A 172 8.25 24.02 1.61
CA GLY A 172 7.30 24.20 0.50
C GLY A 172 5.95 24.80 0.90
N GLN A 173 5.06 24.96 -0.08
CA GLN A 173 3.77 25.66 0.09
C GLN A 173 2.84 25.00 1.13
N TYR A 174 2.91 23.67 1.28
CA TYR A 174 2.04 22.89 2.16
C TYR A 174 2.79 22.28 3.35
N GLN A 175 3.88 22.92 3.79
CA GLN A 175 4.77 22.36 4.80
C GLN A 175 4.05 21.96 6.09
N GLN A 176 3.24 22.86 6.67
CA GLN A 176 2.51 22.62 7.92
C GLN A 176 1.52 21.46 7.76
N GLN A 177 0.83 21.41 6.63
CA GLN A 177 -0.13 20.35 6.38
C GLN A 177 0.53 19.00 6.13
N TYR A 178 1.73 18.97 5.54
CA TYR A 178 2.51 17.75 5.46
C TYR A 178 3.03 17.31 6.84
N GLN A 179 3.33 18.23 7.75
CA GLN A 179 3.63 17.88 9.16
C GLN A 179 2.42 17.23 9.84
N GLU A 180 1.21 17.77 9.64
CA GLU A 180 -0.02 17.17 10.15
C GLU A 180 -0.29 15.80 9.51
N MET A 181 -0.17 15.68 8.19
CA MET A 181 -0.34 14.42 7.45
C MET A 181 0.67 13.36 7.91
N HIS A 182 1.91 13.76 8.19
CA HIS A 182 2.95 12.91 8.78
C HIS A 182 2.53 12.37 10.14
N GLN A 183 2.07 13.24 11.05
CA GLN A 183 1.60 12.82 12.37
C GLN A 183 0.36 11.92 12.31
N VAL A 184 -0.58 12.18 11.40
CA VAL A 184 -1.72 11.28 11.17
C VAL A 184 -1.24 9.92 10.68
N ALA A 185 -0.27 9.88 9.77
CA ALA A 185 0.30 8.63 9.28
C ALA A 185 0.98 7.83 10.40
N GLN A 186 1.75 8.48 11.28
CA GLN A 186 2.33 7.85 12.47
C GLN A 186 1.26 7.22 13.37
N GLN A 187 0.15 7.92 13.61
CA GLN A 187 -0.95 7.38 14.41
C GLN A 187 -1.66 6.21 13.74
N MET A 188 -1.84 6.26 12.42
CA MET A 188 -2.36 5.13 11.66
C MET A 188 -1.43 3.92 11.73
N ALA A 189 -0.12 4.10 11.51
CA ALA A 189 0.84 3.02 11.64
C ALA A 189 0.87 2.44 13.05
N GLY A 190 0.78 3.29 14.08
CA GLY A 190 0.63 2.86 15.47
C GLY A 190 -0.62 1.99 15.71
N LEU A 191 -1.75 2.33 15.11
CA LEU A 191 -2.97 1.50 15.16
C LEU A 191 -2.77 0.18 14.40
N MET A 192 -2.18 0.22 13.21
CA MET A 192 -1.92 -0.96 12.39
C MET A 192 -0.98 -1.94 13.10
N GLY A 193 0.08 -1.42 13.75
CA GLY A 193 0.99 -2.20 14.57
C GLY A 193 0.33 -2.76 15.84
N ALA A 194 -0.56 -1.99 16.49
CA ALA A 194 -1.27 -2.47 17.68
C ALA A 194 -2.18 -3.68 17.40
N GLU A 195 -2.77 -3.73 16.22
CA GLU A 195 -3.66 -4.81 15.78
C GLU A 195 -2.93 -5.93 15.01
N SER A 196 -1.61 -5.83 14.87
CA SER A 196 -0.77 -6.76 14.12
C SER A 196 -1.00 -8.23 14.50
N GLY A 197 -1.11 -8.55 15.79
CA GLY A 197 -1.33 -9.93 16.24
C GLY A 197 -2.69 -10.52 15.84
N LEU A 198 -3.65 -9.69 15.43
CA LEU A 198 -4.95 -10.14 14.90
C LEU A 198 -4.97 -10.20 13.38
N VAL A 199 -4.20 -9.34 12.73
CA VAL A 199 -4.21 -9.15 11.27
C VAL A 199 -3.10 -9.92 10.56
N MET A 200 -1.99 -10.18 11.24
CA MET A 200 -0.79 -10.80 10.70
C MET A 200 -0.40 -12.05 11.48
N ASN A 201 0.19 -13.02 10.77
CA ASN A 201 0.89 -14.17 11.35
C ASN A 201 2.25 -14.31 10.67
N GLY A 202 3.30 -13.79 11.33
CA GLY A 202 4.58 -13.54 10.68
C GLY A 202 4.41 -12.50 9.57
N ASN A 203 4.81 -12.86 8.35
CA ASN A 203 4.63 -12.00 7.16
C ASN A 203 3.30 -12.25 6.42
N ASN A 204 2.47 -13.19 6.90
CA ASN A 204 1.20 -13.52 6.26
C ASN A 204 0.10 -12.60 6.76
N VAL A 205 -0.66 -12.00 5.84
CA VAL A 205 -1.76 -11.08 6.15
C VAL A 205 -3.11 -11.80 6.04
N ASN A 206 -3.94 -11.68 7.07
CA ASN A 206 -5.36 -11.97 6.96
C ASN A 206 -6.06 -10.78 6.29
N MET A 207 -6.26 -10.88 4.97
CA MET A 207 -6.85 -9.82 4.15
C MET A 207 -8.21 -9.33 4.66
N GLY A 208 -9.06 -10.23 5.17
CA GLY A 208 -10.37 -9.85 5.70
C GLY A 208 -10.25 -8.94 6.92
N ARG A 209 -9.40 -9.31 7.88
CA ARG A 209 -9.11 -8.51 9.07
C ARG A 209 -8.36 -7.23 8.75
N PHE A 210 -7.40 -7.28 7.81
CA PHE A 210 -6.68 -6.08 7.34
C PHE A 210 -7.64 -5.04 6.75
N ARG A 211 -8.53 -5.47 5.85
CA ARG A 211 -9.57 -4.60 5.26
C ARG A 211 -10.51 -4.03 6.32
N SER A 212 -10.91 -4.84 7.30
CA SER A 212 -11.76 -4.37 8.40
C SER A 212 -11.05 -3.33 9.28
N MET A 213 -9.78 -3.58 9.62
CA MET A 213 -8.94 -2.63 10.37
C MET A 213 -8.83 -1.30 9.61
N MET A 214 -8.48 -1.34 8.32
CA MET A 214 -8.37 -0.14 7.48
C MET A 214 -9.72 0.56 7.29
N GLY A 215 -10.82 -0.19 7.25
CA GLY A 215 -12.18 0.36 7.25
C GLY A 215 -12.50 1.13 8.52
N GLN A 216 -12.09 0.63 9.70
CA GLN A 216 -12.27 1.35 10.97
C GLN A 216 -11.38 2.59 11.07
N ILE A 217 -10.13 2.50 10.60
CA ILE A 217 -9.23 3.65 10.47
C ILE A 217 -9.88 4.71 9.57
N ASN A 218 -10.37 4.32 8.40
CA ASN A 218 -11.06 5.21 7.47
C ASN A 218 -12.26 5.93 8.11
N GLN A 219 -13.11 5.20 8.83
CA GLN A 219 -14.33 5.75 9.44
C GLN A 219 -14.04 6.77 10.54
N ASN A 220 -12.91 6.65 11.23
CA ASN A 220 -12.52 7.52 12.33
C ASN A 220 -11.43 8.53 11.95
N MET A 221 -11.11 8.66 10.65
CA MET A 221 -10.06 9.55 10.16
C MET A 221 -10.20 11.02 10.62
N PRO A 222 -11.41 11.61 10.64
CA PRO A 222 -11.58 12.96 11.19
C PRO A 222 -11.16 13.03 12.67
N GLN A 223 -11.55 12.04 13.49
CA GLN A 223 -11.17 12.00 14.90
C GLN A 223 -9.69 11.72 15.13
N ILE A 224 -9.02 10.95 14.25
CA ILE A 224 -7.55 10.81 14.27
C ILE A 224 -6.89 12.16 13.96
N THR A 225 -7.41 12.89 12.98
CA THR A 225 -6.93 14.22 12.62
C THR A 225 -7.12 15.21 13.78
N ASP A 226 -8.27 15.20 14.45
CA ASP A 226 -8.52 16.01 15.64
C ASP A 226 -7.59 15.64 16.80
N ASN A 227 -7.30 14.34 16.98
CA ASN A 227 -6.36 13.86 17.99
C ASN A 227 -4.95 14.40 17.74
N VAL A 228 -4.50 14.40 16.48
CA VAL A 228 -3.23 15.03 16.04
C VAL A 228 -3.25 16.54 16.26
N GLY A 229 -4.31 17.24 15.83
CA GLY A 229 -4.41 18.70 15.96
C GLY A 229 -4.42 19.20 17.40
N GLN A 230 -4.86 18.36 18.34
CA GLN A 230 -4.77 18.61 19.79
C GLN A 230 -3.43 18.21 20.40
N GLY A 231 -2.48 17.70 19.61
CA GLY A 231 -1.19 17.21 20.08
C GLY A 231 -1.29 15.94 20.94
N LEU A 232 -2.39 15.18 20.81
CA LEU A 232 -2.61 13.95 21.57
C LEU A 232 -1.97 12.77 20.82
N GLY A 233 -1.28 11.90 21.55
CA GLY A 233 -0.62 10.72 20.98
C GLY A 233 -1.48 9.45 20.98
N MET A 234 -0.85 8.32 20.68
CA MET A 234 -1.44 6.97 20.69
C MET A 234 -2.00 6.50 22.04
N SER A 235 -1.66 7.20 23.13
CA SER A 235 -2.14 6.92 24.49
C SER A 235 -3.40 7.71 24.87
N SER A 236 -3.96 8.53 23.97
CA SER A 236 -5.16 9.29 24.24
C SER A 236 -6.38 8.39 24.51
N THR A 237 -7.38 8.91 25.21
CA THR A 237 -8.63 8.19 25.49
C THR A 237 -9.31 7.71 24.20
N PHE A 238 -9.32 8.56 23.18
CA PHE A 238 -9.85 8.22 21.87
C PHE A 238 -9.09 7.05 21.24
N MET A 239 -7.76 7.12 21.15
CA MET A 239 -6.94 6.08 20.52
C MET A 239 -7.01 4.75 21.29
N ASN A 240 -7.07 4.78 22.61
CA ASN A 240 -7.28 3.56 23.42
C ASN A 240 -8.66 2.94 23.19
N SER A 241 -9.70 3.76 23.08
CA SER A 241 -11.06 3.29 22.78
C SER A 241 -11.13 2.69 21.37
N MET A 242 -10.48 3.34 20.40
CA MET A 242 -10.41 2.87 19.01
C MET A 242 -9.69 1.52 18.91
N LYS A 243 -8.53 1.34 19.56
CA LYS A 243 -7.84 0.04 19.65
C LYS A 243 -8.74 -1.04 20.25
N THR A 244 -9.41 -0.74 21.36
CA THR A 244 -10.33 -1.70 22.01
C THR A 244 -11.47 -2.13 21.07
N GLN A 245 -12.03 -1.18 20.31
CA GLN A 245 -13.06 -1.46 19.31
C GLN A 245 -12.53 -2.31 18.15
N MET A 246 -11.32 -2.01 17.66
CA MET A 246 -10.63 -2.83 16.64
C MET A 246 -10.43 -4.25 17.12
N GLN A 247 -9.84 -4.42 18.31
CA GLN A 247 -9.58 -5.75 18.89
C GLN A 247 -10.86 -6.58 18.99
N THR A 248 -11.95 -5.96 19.45
CA THR A 248 -13.27 -6.61 19.53
C THR A 248 -13.78 -7.02 18.16
N THR A 249 -13.69 -6.12 17.18
CA THR A 249 -14.22 -6.36 15.84
C THR A 249 -13.41 -7.42 15.10
N LEU A 250 -12.09 -7.28 15.09
CA LEU A 250 -11.15 -8.18 14.41
C LEU A 250 -11.10 -9.56 15.07
N GLY A 251 -11.15 -9.60 16.40
CA GLY A 251 -11.21 -10.85 17.17
C GLY A 251 -12.47 -11.66 16.89
N GLY A 252 -13.59 -10.99 16.59
CA GLY A 252 -14.84 -11.62 16.19
C GLY A 252 -14.87 -12.14 14.74
N MET A 253 -13.91 -11.74 13.90
CA MET A 253 -13.85 -12.19 12.50
C MET A 253 -13.16 -13.55 12.38
N PRO A 254 -13.62 -14.46 11.50
CA PRO A 254 -12.92 -15.71 11.22
C PRO A 254 -11.47 -15.47 10.79
N ALA A 255 -10.54 -16.25 11.32
CA ALA A 255 -9.13 -16.21 10.89
C ALA A 255 -8.94 -16.72 9.44
N ALA A 256 -9.95 -17.36 8.86
CA ALA A 256 -9.95 -17.88 7.50
C ALA A 256 -11.28 -17.51 6.83
N SER A 257 -11.38 -16.37 6.15
CA SER A 257 -12.38 -16.10 5.10
C SER A 257 -12.07 -14.79 4.38
N GLY A 258 -11.87 -14.88 3.07
CA GLY A 258 -11.87 -13.72 2.18
C GLY A 258 -13.26 -13.05 2.15
N PHE A 259 -13.22 -11.74 1.89
CA PHE A 259 -14.34 -10.87 1.51
C PHE A 259 -15.62 -10.91 2.37
N MET A 260 -15.76 -9.92 3.27
CA MET A 260 -17.09 -9.39 3.60
C MET A 260 -17.36 -8.16 2.73
N ASN A 261 -18.41 -8.25 1.92
CA ASN A 261 -18.96 -7.15 1.13
C ASN A 261 -19.66 -6.16 2.06
N TYR A 262 -19.18 -4.91 2.10
CA TYR A 262 -19.71 -3.83 2.96
C TYR A 262 -20.80 -2.97 2.26
N SER A 263 -21.51 -3.50 1.26
CA SER A 263 -22.71 -2.83 0.75
C SER A 263 -23.96 -3.25 1.52
N GLY A 264 -24.43 -2.40 2.43
CA GLY A 264 -25.85 -2.37 2.82
C GLY A 264 -26.16 -2.75 4.26
N GLY A 265 -25.95 -1.79 5.17
CA GLY A 265 -26.79 -1.72 6.36
C GLY A 265 -28.25 -1.50 5.95
N ARG A 266 -29.04 -2.58 5.91
CA ARG A 266 -30.50 -2.49 6.04
C ARG A 266 -30.98 -3.73 6.78
N MET A 267 -31.28 -3.56 8.07
CA MET A 267 -32.08 -4.54 8.81
C MET A 267 -33.39 -4.75 8.06
N THR A 268 -33.60 -5.94 7.52
CA THR A 268 -34.92 -6.40 7.11
C THR A 268 -35.69 -6.76 8.38
N PRO A 269 -36.87 -6.16 8.63
CA PRO A 269 -37.71 -6.58 9.74
C PRO A 269 -38.18 -8.01 9.50
N GLY A 270 -37.96 -8.88 10.49
CA GLY A 270 -38.38 -10.27 10.43
C GLY A 270 -39.88 -10.40 10.19
N THR A 271 -40.25 -11.05 9.10
CA THR A 271 -41.57 -11.64 8.91
C THR A 271 -41.68 -12.86 9.81
N GLY A 272 -42.17 -12.63 11.03
CA GLY A 272 -42.64 -13.70 11.91
C GLY A 272 -43.84 -14.40 11.28
N MET A 273 -43.60 -15.60 10.74
CA MET A 273 -44.65 -16.58 10.46
C MET A 273 -45.23 -17.05 11.80
N MET A 274 -46.37 -16.50 12.22
CA MET A 274 -47.24 -17.15 13.21
C MET A 274 -48.16 -18.11 12.47
N SER A 275 -47.75 -19.38 12.47
CA SER A 275 -48.65 -20.52 12.30
C SER A 275 -49.45 -20.69 13.60
N GLY A 276 -50.78 -20.73 13.52
CA GLY A 276 -51.65 -20.89 14.68
C GLY A 276 -53.13 -20.98 14.32
N SER A 277 -53.58 -22.22 14.15
CA SER A 277 -54.93 -22.74 13.91
C SER A 277 -56.14 -22.02 14.51
N ALA A 278 -57.23 -22.15 13.75
CA ALA A 278 -58.65 -22.09 14.09
C ALA A 278 -59.05 -22.55 15.50
N MET A 279 -60.06 -21.87 16.09
CA MET A 279 -61.34 -22.47 16.51
C MET A 279 -62.31 -21.43 17.09
N ARG A 280 -63.53 -21.46 16.53
CA ARG A 280 -64.84 -20.98 17.03
C ARG A 280 -65.13 -19.47 17.01
#